data_AF-A0A6C0H235-F1
#
_entry.id   AF-A0A6C0H235-F1
#
_cell.length_a   1.000
_cell.length_b   1.000
_cell.length_c   1.000
_cell.angle_alpha   90.00
_cell.angle_beta   90.00
_cell.angle_gamma   90.00
#
_symmetry.space_group_name_H-M   'P 1'
#
loop_
_entity.id
_entity.type
_entity.pdbx_description
1 polymer ?
#
loop_
_entity_poly.entity_id
_entity_poly.type
_entity_poly.pdbx_seq_one_letter_code
_entity_poly.pdbx_strand_id
1 'polypeptide(L)'
;MNKTFHKIIICTKAEEPLYSYLQDKLKKGVEIYYGGKIPEFEKMDSGQNGLVIFDDLVLDKNKAIGEMFIRGRKLGYSMIYISQSFYQTDKLIRQNVNYIWLGRGMQKRDLNMILSEFALGMNKNELEQIYNELTKKPMNFMMIDFNNKNIRHNITDIVKQF
;
A
#
# COMPACT_ATOMS: atom_id res chain seq x y z
N MET A 1 1.34 2.52 24.74
CA MET A 1 2.37 2.42 23.69
C MET A 1 2.61 3.82 23.14
N ASN A 2 3.80 4.40 23.29
CA ASN A 2 4.19 5.63 22.57
C ASN A 2 4.59 5.32 21.12
N LYS A 3 3.80 4.50 20.39
CA LYS A 3 4.32 3.81 19.18
C LYS A 3 3.33 3.86 18.01
N THR A 4 3.56 4.87 17.16
CA THR A 4 3.15 5.07 15.77
C THR A 4 1.67 5.10 15.43
N PHE A 5 0.86 4.10 15.78
CA PHE A 5 -0.59 4.09 15.48
C PHE A 5 -1.38 3.63 16.71
N HIS A 6 -2.52 4.29 16.95
CA HIS A 6 -3.42 3.99 18.07
C HIS A 6 -4.30 2.77 17.78
N LYS A 7 -4.59 2.53 16.50
CA LYS A 7 -5.41 1.42 16.02
C LYS A 7 -4.90 0.92 14.68
N ILE A 8 -4.75 -0.39 14.53
CA ILE A 8 -4.48 -1.04 13.24
C ILE A 8 -5.69 -1.87 12.85
N ILE A 9 -6.16 -1.75 11.61
CA ILE A 9 -7.27 -2.53 11.06
C ILE A 9 -6.73 -3.29 9.84
N ILE A 10 -6.90 -4.60 9.81
CA ILE A 10 -6.53 -5.45 8.68
C ILE A 10 -7.80 -6.04 8.09
N CYS A 11 -8.08 -5.78 6.82
CA CYS A 11 -9.17 -6.40 6.07
C CYS A 11 -8.56 -7.39 5.08
N THR A 12 -8.92 -8.66 5.18
CA THR A 12 -8.36 -9.75 4.38
C THR A 12 -9.44 -10.79 4.06
N LYS A 13 -9.14 -11.72 3.15
CA LYS A 13 -10.04 -12.82 2.79
C LYS A 13 -9.97 -13.97 3.79
N ALA A 14 -8.77 -14.36 4.15
CA ALA A 14 -8.52 -15.62 4.86
C ALA A 14 -7.70 -15.40 6.13
N GLU A 15 -7.83 -16.35 7.04
CA GLU A 15 -6.96 -16.42 8.21
C GLU A 15 -5.55 -16.85 7.79
N GLU A 16 -4.54 -16.24 8.42
CA GLU A 16 -3.14 -16.55 8.18
C GLU A 16 -2.36 -16.55 9.50
N PRO A 17 -1.32 -17.39 9.65
CA PRO A 17 -0.51 -17.44 10.87
C PRO A 17 0.07 -16.09 11.29
N LEU A 18 0.41 -15.23 10.31
CA LEU A 18 0.91 -13.89 10.57
C LEU A 18 -0.13 -13.02 11.27
N TYR A 19 -1.38 -13.07 10.84
CA TYR A 19 -2.47 -12.29 11.44
C TYR A 19 -2.79 -12.75 12.86
N SER A 20 -2.81 -14.07 13.09
CA SER A 20 -2.97 -14.63 14.44
C SER A 20 -1.82 -14.19 15.35
N TYR A 21 -0.59 -14.19 14.84
CA TYR A 21 0.57 -13.68 15.57
C TYR A 21 0.45 -12.18 15.87
N LEU A 22 0.00 -11.36 14.91
CA LEU A 22 -0.23 -9.94 15.14
C LEU A 22 -1.30 -9.68 16.19
N GLN A 23 -2.41 -10.43 16.17
CA GLN A 23 -3.45 -10.36 17.21
C GLN A 23 -2.91 -10.71 18.59
N ASP A 24 -2.10 -11.76 18.72
CA ASP A 24 -1.46 -12.12 20.00
C ASP A 24 -0.56 -10.99 20.53
N LYS A 25 0.27 -10.40 19.66
CA LYS A 25 1.26 -9.38 20.06
C LYS A 25 0.63 -8.02 20.33
N LEU A 26 -0.33 -7.61 19.51
CA LEU A 26 -0.90 -6.26 19.56
C LEU A 26 -2.19 -6.22 20.37
N LYS A 27 -2.85 -7.36 20.60
CA LYS A 27 -4.11 -7.50 21.34
C LYS A 27 -5.13 -6.49 20.82
N LYS A 28 -5.64 -5.60 21.68
CA LYS A 28 -6.61 -4.55 21.32
C LYS A 28 -6.05 -3.48 20.36
N GLY A 29 -4.75 -3.47 20.08
CA GLY A 29 -4.13 -2.55 19.12
C GLY A 29 -4.35 -2.96 17.66
N VAL A 30 -4.86 -4.15 17.39
CA VAL A 30 -5.20 -4.61 16.03
C VAL A 30 -6.59 -5.25 15.97
N GLU A 31 -7.34 -4.91 14.93
CA GLU A 31 -8.61 -5.56 14.58
C GLU A 31 -8.47 -6.17 13.19
N ILE A 32 -8.93 -7.41 13.03
CA ILE A 32 -8.81 -8.14 11.75
C ILE A 32 -10.20 -8.58 11.31
N TYR A 33 -10.53 -8.26 10.06
CA TYR A 33 -11.79 -8.57 9.41
C TYR A 33 -11.53 -9.54 8.26
N TYR A 34 -12.10 -10.75 8.36
CA TYR A 34 -11.98 -11.82 7.38
C TYR A 34 -13.13 -11.83 6.37
N GLY A 35 -13.01 -12.63 5.31
CA GLY A 35 -14.03 -12.81 4.28
C GLY A 35 -14.24 -11.56 3.40
N GLY A 36 -13.24 -10.69 3.29
CA GLY A 36 -13.34 -9.44 2.51
C GLY A 36 -14.29 -8.41 3.15
N LYS A 37 -14.66 -8.59 4.42
CA LYS A 37 -15.52 -7.66 5.15
C LYS A 37 -14.76 -6.35 5.39
N ILE A 38 -15.38 -5.24 4.97
CA ILE A 38 -14.91 -3.89 5.26
C ILE A 38 -15.77 -3.32 6.40
N PRO A 39 -15.20 -2.96 7.55
CA PRO A 39 -15.96 -2.36 8.63
C PRO A 39 -16.38 -0.92 8.29
N GLU A 40 -17.30 -0.38 9.07
CA GLU A 40 -17.50 1.06 9.10
C GLU A 40 -16.34 1.72 9.84
N PHE A 41 -15.84 2.84 9.29
CA PHE A 41 -14.71 3.57 9.85
C PHE A 41 -15.20 4.82 10.56
N GLU A 42 -15.15 4.81 11.88
CA GLU A 42 -15.38 5.99 12.70
C GLU A 42 -14.16 6.91 12.72
N LYS A 43 -14.38 8.21 12.85
CA LYS A 43 -13.31 9.20 12.95
C LYS A 43 -12.50 8.95 14.22
N MET A 44 -11.17 8.88 14.08
CA MET A 44 -10.26 8.80 15.22
C MET A 44 -10.39 10.03 16.12
N ASP A 45 -10.18 9.84 17.43
CA ASP A 45 -10.16 10.96 18.37
C ASP A 45 -9.05 11.97 18.02
N SER A 46 -9.21 13.20 18.51
CA SER A 46 -8.20 14.24 18.32
C SER A 46 -6.83 13.79 18.85
N GLY A 47 -5.80 13.92 18.02
CA GLY A 47 -4.44 13.49 18.34
C GLY A 47 -4.17 11.99 18.15
N GLN A 48 -5.21 11.19 17.83
CA GLN A 48 -5.04 9.79 17.48
C GLN A 48 -4.92 9.59 15.97
N ASN A 49 -4.32 8.45 15.61
CA ASN A 49 -4.16 8.04 14.23
C ASN A 49 -4.29 6.53 14.09
N GLY A 50 -4.93 6.09 13.02
CA GLY A 50 -5.11 4.68 12.69
C GLY A 50 -4.38 4.28 11.42
N LEU A 51 -4.15 2.98 11.26
CA LEU A 51 -3.66 2.38 10.03
C LEU A 51 -4.69 1.35 9.55
N VAL A 52 -5.08 1.42 8.29
CA VAL A 52 -5.92 0.41 7.65
C VAL A 52 -5.10 -0.30 6.57
N ILE A 53 -5.08 -1.63 6.61
CA ILE A 53 -4.41 -2.49 5.65
C ILE A 53 -5.47 -3.32 4.95
N PHE A 54 -5.57 -3.19 3.63
CA PHE A 54 -6.40 -4.03 2.80
C PHE A 54 -5.49 -5.04 2.10
N ASP A 55 -5.62 -6.32 2.45
CA ASP A 55 -4.75 -7.38 1.96
C ASP A 55 -5.48 -8.32 1.00
N ASP A 56 -4.93 -8.43 -0.22
CA ASP A 56 -5.43 -9.24 -1.35
C ASP A 56 -6.95 -9.16 -1.63
N LEU A 57 -7.50 -7.95 -1.50
CA LEU A 57 -8.92 -7.67 -1.78
C LEU A 57 -9.17 -7.27 -3.25
N VAL A 58 -8.27 -7.61 -4.17
CA VAL A 58 -8.31 -7.12 -5.56
C VAL A 58 -9.50 -7.66 -6.37
N LEU A 59 -9.95 -8.88 -6.05
CA LEU A 59 -11.12 -9.48 -6.69
C LEU A 59 -12.44 -9.02 -6.06
N ASP A 60 -12.39 -8.54 -4.81
CA ASP A 60 -13.55 -8.04 -4.08
C ASP A 60 -13.65 -6.53 -4.32
N LYS A 61 -14.10 -6.16 -5.52
CA LYS A 61 -14.26 -4.75 -5.92
C LYS A 61 -15.27 -4.03 -5.03
N ASN A 62 -14.80 -3.58 -3.87
CA ASN A 62 -15.59 -2.89 -2.88
C ASN A 62 -15.27 -1.39 -2.95
N LYS A 63 -16.26 -0.62 -3.39
CA LYS A 63 -16.15 0.84 -3.54
C LYS A 63 -15.74 1.52 -2.23
N ALA A 64 -16.09 0.95 -1.07
CA ALA A 64 -15.73 1.49 0.24
C ALA A 64 -14.20 1.61 0.42
N ILE A 65 -13.42 0.71 -0.18
CA ILE A 65 -11.94 0.77 -0.13
C ILE A 65 -11.46 2.03 -0.87
N GLY A 66 -11.92 2.25 -2.11
CA GLY A 66 -11.58 3.44 -2.88
C GLY A 66 -12.00 4.75 -2.18
N GLU A 67 -13.19 4.76 -1.57
CA GLU A 67 -13.66 5.91 -0.79
C GLU A 67 -12.74 6.19 0.41
N MET A 68 -12.23 5.15 1.08
CA MET A 68 -11.25 5.31 2.16
C MET A 68 -9.93 5.91 1.67
N PHE A 69 -9.47 5.58 0.47
CA PHE A 69 -8.29 6.24 -0.11
C PHE A 69 -8.51 7.73 -0.39
N ILE A 70 -9.76 8.15 -0.65
CA ILE A 70 -10.11 9.57 -0.88
C ILE A 70 -10.26 10.34 0.44
N ARG A 71 -10.97 9.77 1.43
CA ARG A 71 -11.39 10.52 2.65
C ARG A 71 -10.75 10.04 3.95
N GLY A 72 -10.08 8.89 3.97
CA GLY A 72 -9.56 8.24 5.18
C GLY A 72 -8.63 9.13 6.01
N ARG A 73 -7.82 9.97 5.36
CA ARG A 73 -6.97 10.95 6.06
C ARG A 73 -7.76 11.94 6.92
N LYS A 74 -8.95 12.37 6.48
CA LYS A 74 -9.82 13.27 7.26
C LYS A 74 -10.42 12.57 8.48
N LEU A 75 -10.49 11.24 8.44
CA LEU A 75 -10.92 10.38 9.54
C LEU A 75 -9.76 10.00 10.47
N GLY A 76 -8.52 10.42 10.20
CA GLY A 76 -7.34 10.11 11.00
C GLY A 76 -6.66 8.79 10.63
N TYR A 77 -6.98 8.21 9.47
CA TYR A 77 -6.36 6.96 9.02
C TYR A 77 -5.31 7.17 7.93
N SER A 78 -4.26 6.36 8.01
CA SER A 78 -3.38 6.02 6.89
C SER A 78 -3.83 4.69 6.30
N MET A 79 -3.62 4.51 4.99
CA MET A 79 -4.10 3.32 4.27
C MET A 79 -2.95 2.63 3.54
N ILE A 80 -2.96 1.30 3.55
CA ILE A 80 -2.11 0.42 2.76
C ILE A 80 -3.02 -0.53 1.99
N TYR A 81 -2.72 -0.73 0.71
CA TYR A 81 -3.37 -1.73 -0.13
C TYR A 81 -2.31 -2.67 -0.67
N ILE A 82 -2.42 -3.96 -0.37
CA ILE A 82 -1.48 -4.99 -0.78
C ILE A 82 -2.14 -5.81 -1.89
N SER A 83 -1.44 -5.95 -3.03
CA SER A 83 -1.97 -6.64 -4.20
C SER A 83 -0.84 -7.19 -5.06
N GLN A 84 -1.12 -8.30 -5.74
CA GLN A 84 -0.24 -8.92 -6.72
C GLN A 84 -0.32 -8.27 -8.11
N SER A 85 -1.29 -7.37 -8.34
CA SER A 85 -1.45 -6.70 -9.63
C SER A 85 -1.81 -5.23 -9.47
N PHE A 86 -0.90 -4.38 -9.94
CA PHE A 86 -1.14 -2.94 -10.03
C PHE A 86 -2.26 -2.67 -11.05
N TYR A 87 -2.26 -3.37 -12.18
CA TYR A 87 -3.31 -3.31 -13.21
C TYR A 87 -4.72 -3.55 -12.67
N GLN A 88 -4.90 -4.59 -11.85
CA GLN A 88 -6.22 -4.96 -11.32
C GLN A 88 -6.67 -4.10 -10.13
N THR A 89 -5.75 -3.45 -9.43
CA THR A 89 -6.05 -2.57 -8.29
C THR A 89 -6.97 -1.43 -8.74
N ASP A 90 -7.99 -1.06 -7.96
CA ASP A 90 -8.96 -0.03 -8.38
C ASP A 90 -8.29 1.33 -8.70
N LYS A 91 -8.75 1.99 -9.76
CA LYS A 91 -8.17 3.26 -10.23
C LYS A 91 -8.23 4.36 -9.16
N LEU A 92 -9.29 4.42 -8.36
CA LEU A 92 -9.40 5.41 -7.28
C LEU A 92 -8.30 5.20 -6.24
N ILE A 93 -7.92 3.96 -5.97
CA ILE A 93 -6.80 3.66 -5.06
C ILE A 93 -5.51 4.17 -5.69
N ARG A 94 -5.19 3.76 -6.93
CA ARG A 94 -3.94 4.11 -7.62
C ARG A 94 -3.74 5.63 -7.77
N GLN A 95 -4.81 6.38 -7.96
CA GLN A 95 -4.74 7.84 -8.11
C GLN A 95 -4.65 8.60 -6.79
N ASN A 96 -4.92 7.96 -5.65
CA ASN A 96 -4.93 8.61 -4.32
C ASN A 96 -3.84 8.06 -3.38
N VAL A 97 -2.79 7.42 -3.90
CA VAL A 97 -1.63 7.01 -3.12
C VAL A 97 -0.53 8.07 -3.13
N ASN A 98 0.20 8.17 -2.02
CA ASN A 98 1.43 8.97 -1.93
C ASN A 98 2.69 8.17 -2.29
N TYR A 99 2.60 6.84 -2.18
CA TYR A 99 3.72 5.93 -2.33
C TYR A 99 3.27 4.67 -3.08
N ILE A 100 4.16 4.13 -3.91
CA ILE A 100 4.00 2.80 -4.51
C ILE A 100 5.24 1.98 -4.17
N TRP A 101 5.04 0.79 -3.62
CA TRP A 101 6.12 -0.14 -3.30
C TRP A 101 6.02 -1.35 -4.23
N LEU A 102 7.03 -1.55 -5.07
CA LEU A 102 7.09 -2.64 -6.03
C LEU A 102 8.11 -3.68 -5.56
N GLY A 103 7.60 -4.81 -5.09
CA GLY A 103 8.42 -5.99 -4.81
C GLY A 103 8.88 -6.68 -6.10
N ARG A 104 9.68 -7.75 -5.94
CA ARG A 104 10.11 -8.58 -7.06
C ARG A 104 8.93 -9.32 -7.71
N GLY A 105 9.00 -9.53 -9.02
CA GLY A 105 8.02 -10.35 -9.77
C GLY A 105 6.91 -9.56 -10.48
N MET A 106 6.92 -8.23 -10.43
CA MET A 106 6.00 -7.39 -11.18
C MET A 106 6.08 -7.67 -12.69
N GLN A 107 4.91 -7.72 -13.33
CA GLN A 107 4.81 -7.93 -14.77
C GLN A 107 5.14 -6.65 -15.53
N LYS A 108 5.67 -6.79 -16.75
CA LYS A 108 5.92 -5.65 -17.65
C LYS A 108 4.67 -4.79 -17.89
N ARG A 109 3.47 -5.41 -17.87
CA ARG A 109 2.20 -4.70 -18.01
C ARG A 109 1.99 -3.70 -16.86
N ASP A 110 2.25 -4.12 -15.63
CA ASP A 110 2.11 -3.26 -14.45
C ASP A 110 3.10 -2.09 -14.51
N LEU A 111 4.38 -2.36 -14.84
CA LEU A 111 5.40 -1.32 -14.99
C LEU A 111 5.03 -0.27 -16.05
N ASN A 112 4.49 -0.70 -17.20
CA ASN A 112 4.05 0.22 -18.25
C ASN A 112 2.89 1.10 -17.78
N MET A 113 1.95 0.51 -17.03
CA MET A 113 0.82 1.26 -16.50
C MET A 113 1.28 2.32 -15.50
N ILE A 114 2.18 1.96 -14.58
CA ILE A 114 2.80 2.91 -13.64
C ILE A 114 3.46 4.08 -14.39
N LEU A 115 4.27 3.77 -15.41
CA LEU A 115 4.95 4.80 -16.19
C LEU A 115 3.95 5.75 -16.87
N SER A 116 2.87 5.20 -17.44
CA SER A 116 1.82 5.97 -18.10
C SER A 116 0.98 6.82 -17.15
N GLU A 117 0.75 6.34 -15.91
CA GLU A 117 -0.11 7.02 -14.93
C GLU A 117 0.63 8.14 -14.19
N PHE A 118 1.93 8.01 -13.92
CA PHE A 118 2.63 8.91 -13.00
C PHE A 118 3.71 9.80 -13.62
N ALA A 119 3.85 9.82 -14.94
CA ALA A 119 4.75 10.73 -15.68
C ALA A 119 6.15 10.83 -15.03
N LEU A 120 6.80 9.69 -14.79
CA LEU A 120 8.04 9.56 -14.03
C LEU A 120 9.30 10.14 -14.73
N GLY A 121 9.13 10.97 -15.77
CA GLY A 121 10.24 11.59 -16.49
C GLY A 121 11.24 10.61 -17.12
N MET A 122 10.85 9.35 -17.31
CA MET A 122 11.70 8.29 -17.83
C MET A 122 10.99 7.45 -18.88
N ASN A 123 11.76 6.69 -19.65
CA ASN A 123 11.21 5.73 -20.58
C ASN A 123 11.08 4.34 -19.91
N LYS A 124 10.38 3.45 -20.62
CA LYS A 124 10.11 2.08 -20.16
C LYS A 124 11.38 1.29 -19.84
N ASN A 125 12.40 1.36 -20.70
CA ASN A 125 13.61 0.57 -20.53
C ASN A 125 14.39 1.02 -19.29
N GLU A 126 14.43 2.33 -19.05
CA GLU A 126 15.04 2.91 -17.86
C GLU A 126 14.31 2.46 -16.58
N LEU A 127 12.98 2.52 -16.55
CA LEU A 127 12.19 2.05 -15.41
C LEU A 127 12.39 0.54 -15.16
N GLU A 128 12.35 -0.28 -16.22
CA GLU A 128 12.58 -1.73 -16.12
C GLU A 128 13.97 -2.03 -15.56
N GLN A 129 15.01 -1.30 -16.00
CA GLN A 129 16.38 -1.50 -15.53
C GLN A 129 16.53 -1.14 -14.05
N ILE A 130 16.04 0.04 -13.63
CA ILE A 130 16.07 0.47 -12.23
C ILE A 130 15.31 -0.54 -11.37
N TYR A 131 14.08 -0.90 -11.75
CA TYR A 131 13.27 -1.86 -11.01
C TYR A 131 13.99 -3.21 -10.82
N ASN A 132 14.57 -3.77 -11.89
CA ASN A 132 15.25 -5.07 -11.83
C ASN A 132 16.49 -5.04 -10.92
N GLU A 133 17.26 -3.95 -10.93
CA GLU A 133 18.41 -3.79 -10.05
C GLU A 133 17.99 -3.65 -8.58
N LEU A 134 16.99 -2.81 -8.29
CA LEU A 134 16.53 -2.56 -6.92
C LEU A 134 15.86 -3.79 -6.30
N THR A 135 15.14 -4.59 -7.10
CA THR A 135 14.43 -5.79 -6.64
C THR A 135 15.20 -7.10 -6.82
N LYS A 136 16.49 -7.03 -7.18
CA LYS A 136 17.33 -8.21 -7.47
C LYS A 136 17.43 -9.19 -6.30
N LYS A 137 17.49 -8.69 -5.07
CA LYS A 137 17.55 -9.51 -3.85
C LYS A 137 16.15 -9.72 -3.27
N PRO A 138 15.85 -10.90 -2.71
CA PRO A 138 14.61 -11.12 -1.95
C PRO A 138 14.38 -10.03 -0.90
N MET A 139 13.12 -9.69 -0.66
CA MET A 139 12.68 -8.64 0.28
C MET A 139 13.05 -7.19 -0.08
N ASN A 140 13.86 -6.95 -1.12
CA ASN A 140 14.03 -5.60 -1.62
C ASN A 140 12.84 -5.17 -2.48
N PHE A 141 12.53 -3.88 -2.44
CA PHE A 141 11.51 -3.25 -3.26
C PHE A 141 11.99 -1.92 -3.82
N MET A 142 11.42 -1.55 -4.95
CA MET A 142 11.50 -0.19 -5.47
C MET A 142 10.35 0.62 -4.90
N MET A 143 10.64 1.74 -4.26
CA MET A 143 9.62 2.68 -3.79
C MET A 143 9.56 3.89 -4.71
N ILE A 144 8.36 4.24 -5.16
CA ILE A 144 8.08 5.51 -5.84
C ILE A 144 7.47 6.44 -4.82
N ASP A 145 8.12 7.59 -4.60
CA ASP A 145 7.73 8.64 -3.68
C ASP A 145 7.20 9.83 -4.48
N PHE A 146 5.87 9.98 -4.56
CA PHE A 146 5.25 11.05 -5.33
C PHE A 146 5.35 12.40 -4.63
N ASN A 147 5.46 12.41 -3.30
CA ASN A 147 5.55 13.65 -2.54
C ASN A 147 6.89 14.34 -2.80
N ASN A 148 7.97 13.57 -2.81
CA ASN A 148 9.33 14.07 -3.05
C ASN A 148 9.81 13.83 -4.49
N LYS A 149 8.94 13.30 -5.36
CA LYS A 149 9.20 12.95 -6.76
C LYS A 149 10.51 12.20 -6.98
N ASN A 150 10.68 11.09 -6.28
CA ASN A 150 11.86 10.24 -6.43
C ASN A 150 11.56 8.74 -6.37
N ILE A 151 12.49 7.98 -6.93
CA ILE A 151 12.58 6.52 -6.80
C ILE A 151 13.61 6.21 -5.73
N ARG A 152 13.25 5.30 -4.83
CA ARG A 152 14.10 4.83 -3.74
C ARG A 152 14.31 3.33 -3.79
N HIS A 153 15.47 2.90 -3.30
CA HIS A 153 15.70 1.53 -2.89
C HIS A 153 15.15 1.34 -1.48
N ASN A 154 14.16 0.47 -1.33
CA ASN A 154 13.43 0.30 -0.09
C ASN A 154 12.90 1.66 0.43
N ILE A 155 13.00 1.93 1.74
CA ILE A 155 12.55 3.19 2.36
C ILE A 155 13.69 4.21 2.48
N THR A 156 14.94 3.78 2.25
CA THR A 156 16.14 4.53 2.63
C THR A 156 16.69 5.35 1.47
N ASP A 157 17.21 4.69 0.45
CA ASP A 157 18.19 5.29 -0.45
C ASP A 157 17.52 5.89 -1.67
N ILE A 158 17.75 7.18 -1.92
CA ILE A 158 17.24 7.85 -3.13
C ILE A 158 18.13 7.44 -4.31
N VAL A 159 17.49 6.86 -5.33
CA VAL A 159 18.16 6.35 -6.53
C VAL A 159 18.06 7.34 -7.68
N LYS A 160 16.90 7.99 -7.84
CA LYS A 160 16.63 8.93 -8.94
C LYS A 160 15.54 9.94 -8.60
N GLN A 161 15.67 11.18 -9.06
CA GLN A 161 14.63 12.23 -9.02
C GLN A 161 13.87 12.27 -10.36
N PHE A 162 12.61 12.69 -10.35
CA PHE A 162 11.79 12.88 -11.55
C PHE A 162 10.80 14.05 -11.47
#